data_AF-A0A939UNZ5-F1
#
_entry.id   AF-A0A939UNZ5-F1
#
_cell.length_a   1.000
_cell.length_b   1.000
_cell.length_c   1.000
_cell.angle_alpha   90.00
_cell.angle_beta   90.00
_cell.angle_gamma   90.00
#
_symmetry.space_group_name_H-M   'P 1'
#
loop_
_entity.id
_entity.type
_entity.pdbx_description
1 polymer ?
#
loop_
_entity_poly.entity_id
_entity_poly.type
_entity_poly.pdbx_seq_one_letter_code
_entity_poly.pdbx_strand_id
1 'polypeptide(L)'
;MKRFILLLFVCSLCCPALCGGFDKYVLKPLDYRGVHLKGELLRQFEETEAFYYGLSDDYLLYPFRVRAGLPAPGGSMGGVYAGHGPFGQFLSGYARAYAATGDEKYKEKALLLMNEWGRTIDPSGYGFPLKDGFLVAYQYDKLMGGLADVYHYCGAREAKAYMDRITEWAEKNIPRDKTYCDVTGAMTGEWYTLSENLYRAYLFTGDERYRRFAEVWEYDEYWDEVASGDWNSIYS
;
A
#
# COMPACT_ATOMS: atom_id res chain seq x y z
N MET A 1 -25.70 -75.18 -12.60
CA MET A 1 -26.69 -74.98 -13.68
C MET A 1 -27.28 -73.58 -13.55
N LYS A 2 -27.18 -72.79 -14.63
CA LYS A 2 -27.94 -71.55 -14.96
C LYS A 2 -27.81 -70.32 -14.04
N ARG A 3 -27.18 -69.29 -14.62
CA ARG A 3 -27.29 -67.86 -14.28
C ARG A 3 -28.76 -67.43 -14.34
N PHE A 4 -29.18 -66.58 -13.40
CA PHE A 4 -30.33 -65.68 -13.57
C PHE A 4 -29.86 -64.25 -13.34
N ILE A 5 -30.02 -63.44 -14.39
CA ILE A 5 -29.87 -61.99 -14.38
C ILE A 5 -31.21 -61.43 -13.88
N LEU A 6 -31.18 -60.60 -12.85
CA LEU A 6 -32.31 -59.74 -12.49
C LEU A 6 -31.85 -58.29 -12.63
N LEU A 7 -32.30 -57.64 -13.70
CA LEU A 7 -32.27 -56.19 -13.83
C LEU A 7 -33.26 -55.61 -12.81
N LEU A 8 -32.76 -54.84 -11.85
CA LEU A 8 -33.56 -53.96 -11.01
C LEU A 8 -33.40 -52.53 -11.52
N PHE A 9 -34.45 -52.02 -12.16
CA PHE A 9 -34.67 -50.61 -12.42
C PHE A 9 -34.84 -49.91 -11.06
N VAL A 10 -33.82 -49.17 -10.61
CA VAL A 10 -33.98 -48.24 -9.47
C VAL A 10 -34.35 -46.88 -10.05
N CYS A 11 -35.62 -46.55 -9.85
CA CYS A 11 -36.21 -45.25 -10.12
C CYS A 11 -35.47 -44.19 -9.29
N SER A 12 -34.81 -43.24 -9.96
CA SER A 12 -34.09 -42.14 -9.33
C SER A 12 -35.09 -41.14 -8.76
N LEU A 13 -35.43 -41.30 -7.48
CA LEU A 13 -36.02 -40.24 -6.67
C LEU A 13 -34.88 -39.25 -6.33
N CYS A 14 -34.78 -38.18 -7.11
CA CYS A 14 -33.94 -37.02 -6.77
C CYS A 14 -34.32 -36.49 -5.40
N CYS A 15 -33.51 -36.79 -4.39
CA CYS A 15 -33.54 -36.12 -3.10
C CYS A 15 -32.74 -34.81 -3.22
N PRO A 16 -33.34 -33.62 -3.07
CA PRO A 16 -32.62 -32.35 -3.15
C PRO A 16 -31.74 -32.07 -1.92
N ALA A 17 -31.66 -32.99 -0.95
CA ALA A 17 -31.06 -32.75 0.36
C ALA A 17 -29.54 -33.02 0.46
N LEU A 18 -28.84 -33.18 -0.67
CA LEU A 18 -27.40 -33.47 -0.71
C LEU A 18 -26.59 -32.44 -1.53
N CYS A 19 -27.12 -31.25 -1.77
CA CYS A 19 -26.28 -30.10 -2.14
C CYS A 19 -25.69 -29.49 -0.86
N GLY A 20 -24.75 -30.20 -0.23
CA GLY A 20 -23.81 -29.56 0.69
C GLY A 20 -23.08 -28.48 -0.10
N GLY A 21 -23.27 -27.21 0.29
CA GLY A 21 -22.52 -26.11 -0.30
C GLY A 21 -21.04 -26.42 -0.19
N PHE A 22 -20.28 -26.23 -1.27
CA PHE A 22 -18.83 -26.27 -1.17
C PHE A 22 -18.41 -25.22 -0.13
N ASP A 23 -17.73 -25.64 0.93
CA ASP A 23 -17.01 -24.70 1.78
C ASP A 23 -16.11 -23.88 0.87
N LYS A 24 -16.37 -22.57 0.80
CA LYS A 24 -15.56 -21.67 -0.02
C LYS A 24 -14.16 -21.63 0.59
N TYR A 25 -13.22 -22.33 -0.03
CA TYR A 25 -11.81 -22.20 0.31
C TYR A 25 -11.32 -20.81 -0.08
N VAL A 26 -11.01 -19.99 0.94
CA VAL A 26 -10.42 -18.67 0.72
C VAL A 26 -8.90 -18.84 0.59
N LEU A 27 -8.38 -18.66 -0.61
CA LEU A 27 -6.94 -18.61 -0.85
C LEU A 27 -6.35 -17.38 -0.14
N LYS A 28 -5.24 -17.57 0.57
CA LYS A 28 -4.49 -16.48 1.20
C LYS A 28 -3.12 -16.36 0.53
N PRO A 29 -2.66 -15.13 0.20
CA PRO A 29 -1.30 -14.95 -0.27
C PRO A 29 -0.31 -15.34 0.83
N LEU A 30 0.89 -15.78 0.42
CA LEU A 30 2.01 -15.90 1.34
C LEU A 30 2.45 -14.49 1.77
N ASP A 31 2.81 -14.36 3.03
CA ASP A 31 3.44 -13.15 3.57
C ASP A 31 4.92 -13.09 3.16
N TYR A 32 5.57 -11.94 3.34
CA TYR A 32 7.03 -11.85 3.21
C TYR A 32 7.75 -12.76 4.20
N ARG A 33 7.14 -13.01 5.37
CA ARG A 33 7.62 -13.99 6.34
C ARG A 33 7.37 -15.42 5.84
N GLY A 34 8.41 -16.25 5.90
CA GLY A 34 8.31 -17.68 5.59
C GLY A 34 8.55 -18.02 4.11
N VAL A 35 8.95 -17.06 3.30
CA VAL A 35 9.42 -17.29 1.91
C VAL A 35 10.90 -16.94 1.82
N HIS A 36 11.71 -17.91 1.36
CA HIS A 36 13.15 -17.72 1.19
C HIS A 36 13.53 -17.82 -0.29
N LEU A 37 14.05 -16.73 -0.84
CA LEU A 37 14.55 -16.67 -2.20
C LEU A 37 15.84 -17.49 -2.35
N LYS A 38 16.07 -18.03 -3.54
CA LYS A 38 17.27 -18.80 -3.90
C LYS A 38 17.73 -18.46 -5.31
N GLY A 39 19.00 -18.72 -5.60
CA GLY A 39 19.57 -18.54 -6.94
C GLY A 39 19.49 -17.08 -7.40
N GLU A 40 19.11 -16.89 -8.65
CA GLU A 40 19.09 -15.58 -9.30
C GLU A 40 18.15 -14.56 -8.62
N LEU A 41 17.01 -15.01 -8.08
CA LEU A 41 16.09 -14.14 -7.36
C LEU A 41 16.70 -13.61 -6.06
N LEU A 42 17.49 -14.43 -5.36
CA LEU A 42 18.20 -13.99 -4.16
C LEU A 42 19.28 -12.96 -4.52
N ARG A 43 20.06 -13.23 -5.59
CA ARG A 43 21.09 -12.29 -6.07
C ARG A 43 20.50 -10.92 -6.41
N GLN A 44 19.38 -10.89 -7.15
CA GLN A 44 18.71 -9.64 -7.51
C GLN A 44 18.19 -8.88 -6.29
N PHE A 45 17.64 -9.59 -5.31
CA PHE A 45 17.22 -9.01 -4.05
C PHE A 45 18.39 -8.38 -3.29
N GLU A 46 19.50 -9.12 -3.13
CA GLU A 46 20.69 -8.65 -2.41
C GLU A 46 21.33 -7.42 -3.06
N GLU A 47 21.40 -7.39 -4.41
CA GLU A 47 21.92 -6.24 -5.16
C GLU A 47 21.03 -5.01 -5.01
N THR A 48 19.72 -5.20 -5.09
CA THR A 48 18.72 -4.13 -4.92
C THR A 48 18.80 -3.53 -3.53
N GLU A 49 18.82 -4.38 -2.50
CA GLU A 49 18.91 -3.93 -1.12
C GLU A 49 20.26 -3.28 -0.81
N ALA A 50 21.37 -3.79 -1.35
CA ALA A 50 22.68 -3.16 -1.16
C ALA A 50 22.71 -1.74 -1.72
N PHE A 51 22.13 -1.51 -2.89
CA PHE A 51 22.03 -0.18 -3.50
C PHE A 51 21.18 0.76 -2.63
N TYR A 52 19.96 0.36 -2.27
CA TYR A 52 19.05 1.24 -1.54
C TYR A 52 19.49 1.49 -0.10
N TYR A 53 20.00 0.47 0.59
CA TYR A 53 20.54 0.62 1.94
C TYR A 53 21.72 1.60 1.97
N GLY A 54 22.53 1.63 0.89
CA GLY A 54 23.66 2.55 0.74
C GLY A 54 23.29 4.02 0.51
N LEU A 55 22.00 4.34 0.30
CA LEU A 55 21.56 5.73 0.18
C LEU A 55 21.70 6.47 1.52
N SER A 56 22.16 7.72 1.44
CA SER A 56 22.32 8.60 2.59
C SER A 56 20.96 9.01 3.17
N ASP A 57 20.81 8.79 4.47
CA ASP A 57 19.60 9.17 5.21
C ASP A 57 19.38 10.70 5.18
N ASP A 58 20.46 11.47 5.20
CA ASP A 58 20.38 12.94 5.15
C ASP A 58 19.86 13.45 3.82
N TYR A 59 20.16 12.78 2.71
CA TYR A 59 19.59 13.08 1.40
C TYR A 59 18.13 12.68 1.30
N LEU A 60 17.74 11.55 1.91
CA LEU A 60 16.34 11.11 1.96
C LEU A 60 15.49 12.06 2.81
N LEU A 61 16.03 12.57 3.91
CA LEU A 61 15.31 13.45 4.83
C LEU A 61 15.37 14.94 4.42
N TYR A 62 16.24 15.29 3.47
CA TYR A 62 16.49 16.66 3.05
C TYR A 62 15.22 17.47 2.75
N PRO A 63 14.32 17.07 1.84
CA PRO A 63 13.19 17.93 1.46
C PRO A 63 12.21 18.16 2.61
N PHE A 64 12.07 17.18 3.51
CA PHE A 64 11.20 17.29 4.69
C PHE A 64 11.78 18.24 5.73
N ARG A 65 13.10 18.16 5.98
CA ARG A 65 13.82 19.03 6.92
C ARG A 65 13.85 20.48 6.43
N VAL A 66 14.12 20.70 5.13
CA VAL A 66 14.07 22.04 4.50
C VAL A 66 12.71 22.69 4.70
N ARG A 67 11.63 21.97 4.38
CA ARG A 67 10.25 22.46 4.57
C ARG A 67 9.96 22.82 6.03
N ALA A 68 10.41 22.01 6.97
CA ALA A 68 10.19 22.20 8.40
C ALA A 68 11.12 23.25 9.04
N GLY A 69 12.06 23.83 8.29
CA GLY A 69 13.05 24.76 8.84
C GLY A 69 14.05 24.12 9.79
N LEU A 70 14.28 22.81 9.66
CA LEU A 70 15.23 22.04 10.47
C LEU A 70 16.60 21.92 9.77
N PRO A 71 17.69 21.62 10.51
CA PRO A 71 19.00 21.34 9.91
C PRO A 71 18.89 20.22 8.86
N ALA A 72 19.36 20.49 7.64
CA ALA A 72 19.28 19.59 6.50
C ALA A 72 20.67 19.40 5.87
N PRO A 73 21.56 18.58 6.47
CA PRO A 73 22.95 18.42 6.03
C PRO A 73 23.11 17.68 4.69
N GLY A 74 22.06 17.03 4.19
CA GLY A 74 22.04 16.42 2.85
C GLY A 74 21.88 17.44 1.72
N GLY A 75 21.54 16.96 0.53
CA GLY A 75 21.22 17.80 -0.62
C GLY A 75 19.98 17.31 -1.37
N SER A 76 19.48 18.14 -2.29
CA SER A 76 18.41 17.72 -3.19
C SER A 76 18.91 16.62 -4.13
N MET A 77 18.23 15.47 -4.12
CA MET A 77 18.49 14.39 -5.08
C MET A 77 17.94 14.67 -6.49
N GLY A 78 17.13 15.73 -6.66
CA GLY A 78 16.52 16.08 -7.93
C GLY A 78 15.57 15.00 -8.49
N GLY A 79 15.28 15.09 -9.79
CA GLY A 79 14.50 14.11 -10.54
C GLY A 79 13.15 13.74 -9.89
N VAL A 80 12.78 12.46 -10.02
CA VAL A 80 11.55 11.90 -9.44
C VAL A 80 11.52 12.04 -7.92
N TYR A 81 12.68 12.06 -7.25
CA TYR A 81 12.73 12.19 -5.80
C TYR A 81 12.22 13.55 -5.32
N ALA A 82 12.64 14.62 -5.98
CA ALA A 82 12.20 15.98 -5.65
C ALA A 82 10.74 16.25 -6.03
N GLY A 83 10.21 15.56 -7.05
CA GLY A 83 8.82 15.69 -7.50
C GLY A 83 7.86 14.75 -6.76
N HIS A 84 7.89 13.47 -7.08
CA HIS A 84 6.93 12.48 -6.57
C HIS A 84 7.17 12.13 -5.10
N GLY A 85 8.41 12.24 -4.60
CA GLY A 85 8.74 11.99 -3.20
C GLY A 85 8.51 10.53 -2.78
N PRO A 86 9.25 9.55 -3.35
CA PRO A 86 9.10 8.10 -3.11
C PRO A 86 9.54 7.66 -1.70
N PHE A 87 9.66 8.58 -0.74
CA PHE A 87 10.10 8.31 0.62
C PHE A 87 9.28 7.21 1.32
N GLY A 88 7.96 7.21 1.13
CA GLY A 88 7.11 6.14 1.66
C GLY A 88 7.41 4.75 1.06
N GLN A 89 7.79 4.70 -0.22
CA GLN A 89 8.22 3.46 -0.87
C GLN A 89 9.55 2.96 -0.31
N PHE A 90 10.48 3.87 0.04
CA PHE A 90 11.70 3.50 0.76
C PHE A 90 11.39 2.87 2.13
N LEU A 91 10.51 3.50 2.93
CA LEU A 91 10.08 2.93 4.21
C LEU A 91 9.46 1.54 4.04
N SER A 92 8.57 1.40 3.05
CA SER A 92 7.95 0.13 2.69
C SER A 92 9.00 -0.92 2.29
N GLY A 93 9.99 -0.55 1.48
CA GLY A 93 11.07 -1.43 1.04
C GLY A 93 11.84 -2.00 2.23
N TYR A 94 12.33 -1.15 3.13
CA TYR A 94 13.06 -1.59 4.31
C TYR A 94 12.20 -2.42 5.27
N ALA A 95 10.94 -2.05 5.49
CA ALA A 95 10.03 -2.82 6.34
C ALA A 95 9.78 -4.24 5.79
N ARG A 96 9.59 -4.36 4.47
CA ARG A 96 9.39 -5.67 3.81
C ARG A 96 10.67 -6.47 3.72
N ALA A 97 11.82 -5.82 3.50
CA ALA A 97 13.13 -6.48 3.54
C ALA A 97 13.42 -7.07 4.94
N TYR A 98 13.09 -6.34 6.01
CA TYR A 98 13.12 -6.89 7.37
C TYR A 98 12.21 -8.11 7.51
N ALA A 99 10.96 -8.04 7.04
CA ALA A 99 10.03 -9.16 7.12
C ALA A 99 10.52 -10.41 6.37
N ALA A 100 11.15 -10.22 5.21
CA ALA A 100 11.65 -11.30 4.36
C ALA A 100 12.94 -11.95 4.88
N THR A 101 13.81 -11.17 5.54
CA THR A 101 15.17 -11.61 5.90
C THR A 101 15.38 -11.82 7.39
N GLY A 102 14.62 -11.12 8.24
CA GLY A 102 14.91 -11.01 9.68
C GLY A 102 16.13 -10.15 10.02
N ASP A 103 16.74 -9.46 9.04
CA ASP A 103 17.93 -8.62 9.28
C ASP A 103 17.52 -7.28 9.89
N GLU A 104 17.87 -7.09 11.18
CA GLU A 104 17.48 -5.92 11.96
C GLU A 104 18.00 -4.59 11.38
N LYS A 105 19.05 -4.59 10.53
CA LYS A 105 19.54 -3.35 9.92
C LYS A 105 18.46 -2.63 9.09
N TYR A 106 17.59 -3.37 8.41
CA TYR A 106 16.52 -2.79 7.60
C TYR A 106 15.44 -2.18 8.49
N LYS A 107 15.11 -2.84 9.59
CA LYS A 107 14.20 -2.31 10.59
C LYS A 107 14.76 -1.05 11.22
N GLU A 108 16.01 -1.05 11.65
CA GLU A 108 16.68 0.12 12.21
C GLU A 108 16.66 1.31 11.25
N LYS A 109 16.99 1.09 9.97
CA LYS A 109 16.93 2.14 8.93
C LYS A 109 15.52 2.66 8.72
N ALA A 110 14.51 1.79 8.66
CA ALA A 110 13.11 2.19 8.51
C ALA A 110 12.63 3.04 9.71
N LEU A 111 12.96 2.64 10.93
CA LEU A 111 12.59 3.36 12.15
C LEU A 111 13.31 4.71 12.27
N LEU A 112 14.60 4.76 11.95
CA LEU A 112 15.36 6.01 11.91
C LEU A 112 14.70 7.00 10.96
N LEU A 113 14.49 6.61 9.69
CA LEU A 113 13.92 7.47 8.68
C LEU A 113 12.50 7.92 9.05
N MET A 114 11.65 6.99 9.51
CA MET A 114 10.29 7.30 9.94
C MET A 114 10.29 8.32 11.10
N ASN A 115 11.10 8.11 12.13
CA ASN A 115 11.11 8.98 13.31
C ASN A 115 11.69 10.36 13.00
N GLU A 116 12.75 10.44 12.19
CA GLU A 116 13.32 11.71 11.74
C GLU A 116 12.36 12.46 10.83
N TRP A 117 11.66 11.78 9.93
CA TRP A 117 10.55 12.37 9.16
C TRP A 117 9.41 12.84 10.07
N GLY A 118 9.05 12.04 11.08
CA GLY A 118 7.98 12.35 12.03
C GLY A 118 8.20 13.65 12.81
N ARG A 119 9.47 14.02 13.06
CA ARG A 119 9.85 15.32 13.66
C ARG A 119 9.58 16.52 12.76
N THR A 120 9.39 16.28 11.46
CA THR A 120 9.10 17.33 10.48
C THR A 120 7.60 17.60 10.32
N ILE A 121 6.72 16.79 10.91
CA ILE A 121 5.26 16.97 10.79
C ILE A 121 4.84 18.20 11.58
N ASP A 122 4.23 19.17 10.91
CA ASP A 122 3.81 20.42 11.53
C ASP A 122 2.55 20.25 12.43
N PRO A 123 2.14 21.29 13.18
CA PRO A 123 0.99 21.21 14.07
C PRO A 123 -0.35 20.88 13.39
N SER A 124 -0.48 21.14 12.08
CA SER A 124 -1.69 20.81 11.32
C SER A 124 -1.77 19.33 10.93
N GLY A 125 -0.68 18.57 11.09
CA GLY A 125 -0.54 17.20 10.61
C GLY A 125 0.10 17.10 9.23
N TYR A 126 0.50 18.22 8.64
CA TYR A 126 1.12 18.25 7.32
C TYR A 126 2.58 17.78 7.37
N GLY A 127 2.89 16.75 6.58
CA GLY A 127 4.17 16.02 6.62
C GLY A 127 4.91 15.92 5.28
N PHE A 128 4.41 16.55 4.22
CA PHE A 128 4.87 16.30 2.84
C PHE A 128 5.74 17.45 2.31
N PRO A 129 6.73 17.18 1.44
CA PRO A 129 7.68 18.20 1.02
C PRO A 129 7.07 19.26 0.08
N LEU A 130 6.05 18.92 -0.72
CA LEU A 130 5.45 19.85 -1.70
C LEU A 130 4.13 20.44 -1.20
N LYS A 131 4.05 21.75 -1.02
CA LYS A 131 2.87 22.43 -0.43
C LYS A 131 1.66 22.55 -1.36
N ASP A 132 1.87 22.55 -2.67
CA ASP A 132 0.84 22.89 -3.64
C ASP A 132 0.76 21.84 -4.76
N GLY A 133 -0.46 21.45 -5.11
CA GLY A 133 -0.76 20.68 -6.32
C GLY A 133 -1.27 19.26 -6.09
N PHE A 134 -1.69 18.65 -7.20
CA PHE A 134 -2.23 17.28 -7.27
C PHE A 134 -1.31 16.19 -6.69
N LEU A 135 0.00 16.46 -6.58
CA LEU A 135 0.98 15.52 -6.05
C LEU A 135 0.87 15.32 -4.53
N VAL A 136 0.18 16.18 -3.80
CA VAL A 136 0.05 16.01 -2.34
C VAL A 136 -0.74 14.75 -1.99
N ALA A 137 -1.78 14.42 -2.76
CA ALA A 137 -2.54 13.19 -2.58
C ALA A 137 -1.67 11.95 -2.83
N TYR A 138 -0.81 12.01 -3.85
CA TYR A 138 0.19 10.97 -4.13
C TYR A 138 1.20 10.83 -2.98
N GLN A 139 1.73 11.94 -2.46
CA GLN A 139 2.69 11.93 -1.37
C GLN A 139 2.07 11.37 -0.08
N TYR A 140 0.82 11.72 0.19
CA TYR A 140 0.03 11.11 1.25
C TYR A 140 -0.07 9.60 1.06
N ASP A 141 -0.52 9.14 -0.12
CA ASP A 141 -0.71 7.72 -0.42
C ASP A 141 0.56 6.90 -0.19
N LYS A 142 1.68 7.30 -0.80
CA LYS A 142 2.92 6.51 -0.70
C LYS A 142 3.46 6.49 0.72
N LEU A 143 3.34 7.61 1.44
CA LEU A 143 3.78 7.69 2.82
C LEU A 143 2.89 6.88 3.76
N MET A 144 1.58 6.91 3.55
CA MET A 144 0.61 6.06 4.23
C MET A 144 0.96 4.58 4.04
N GLY A 145 1.23 4.14 2.81
CA GLY A 145 1.68 2.78 2.53
C GLY A 145 2.97 2.39 3.26
N GLY A 146 3.97 3.28 3.26
CA GLY A 146 5.23 3.08 3.98
C GLY A 146 5.06 2.97 5.50
N LEU A 147 4.27 3.85 6.10
CA LEU A 147 3.99 3.83 7.54
C LEU A 147 3.20 2.59 7.96
N ALA A 148 2.22 2.18 7.15
CA ALA A 148 1.46 0.96 7.37
C ALA A 148 2.38 -0.29 7.37
N ASP A 149 3.35 -0.34 6.47
CA ASP A 149 4.34 -1.41 6.42
C ASP A 149 5.31 -1.39 7.61
N VAL A 150 5.79 -0.21 8.02
CA VAL A 150 6.61 -0.09 9.23
C VAL A 150 5.82 -0.50 10.48
N TYR A 151 4.55 -0.14 10.59
CA TYR A 151 3.68 -0.58 11.68
C TYR A 151 3.55 -2.11 11.72
N HIS A 152 3.27 -2.73 10.57
CA HIS A 152 2.95 -4.16 10.49
C HIS A 152 4.19 -5.06 10.55
N TYR A 153 5.22 -4.75 9.77
CA TYR A 153 6.40 -5.61 9.63
C TYR A 153 7.46 -5.35 10.71
N CYS A 154 7.68 -4.09 11.08
CA CYS A 154 8.67 -3.71 12.10
C CYS A 154 8.09 -3.67 13.53
N GLY A 155 6.77 -3.73 13.68
CA GLY A 155 6.09 -3.68 14.99
C GLY A 155 6.11 -2.31 15.67
N ALA A 156 6.42 -1.24 14.93
CA ALA A 156 6.56 0.10 15.48
C ALA A 156 5.20 0.78 15.65
N ARG A 157 4.74 0.87 16.90
CA ARG A 157 3.42 1.40 17.24
C ARG A 157 3.34 2.91 17.01
N GLU A 158 4.46 3.61 17.11
CA GLU A 158 4.63 5.03 16.83
C GLU A 158 4.22 5.38 15.39
N ALA A 159 4.39 4.45 14.44
CA ALA A 159 3.95 4.62 13.07
C ALA A 159 2.44 4.96 13.01
N LYS A 160 1.61 4.36 13.88
CA LYS A 160 0.18 4.67 13.94
C LYS A 160 -0.10 6.12 14.31
N ALA A 161 0.64 6.68 15.27
CA ALA A 161 0.48 8.08 15.64
C ALA A 161 0.78 9.01 14.46
N TYR A 162 1.76 8.67 13.63
CA TYR A 162 2.02 9.43 12.40
C TYR A 162 0.95 9.22 11.34
N MET A 163 0.49 7.99 11.11
CA MET A 163 -0.62 7.67 10.19
C MET A 163 -1.88 8.46 10.57
N ASP A 164 -2.23 8.51 11.85
CA ASP A 164 -3.38 9.24 12.36
C ASP A 164 -3.25 10.74 12.04
N ARG A 165 -2.10 11.36 12.35
CA ARG A 165 -1.84 12.79 12.10
C ARG A 165 -1.93 13.17 10.62
N ILE A 166 -1.25 12.44 9.74
CA ILE A 166 -1.27 12.76 8.31
C ILE A 166 -2.65 12.49 7.69
N THR A 167 -3.37 11.51 8.20
CA THR A 167 -4.73 11.19 7.75
C THR A 167 -5.73 12.26 8.21
N GLU A 168 -5.55 12.85 9.40
CA GLU A 168 -6.45 13.92 9.88
C GLU A 168 -6.28 15.18 9.04
N TRP A 169 -5.05 15.43 8.62
CA TRP A 169 -4.76 16.48 7.65
C TRP A 169 -5.38 16.16 6.30
N ALA A 170 -5.19 14.93 5.80
CA ALA A 170 -5.67 14.51 4.47
C ALA A 170 -7.19 14.58 4.35
N GLU A 171 -7.92 14.13 5.37
CA GLU A 171 -9.39 14.17 5.44
C GLU A 171 -9.95 15.59 5.23
N LYS A 172 -9.24 16.60 5.74
CA LYS A 172 -9.63 18.02 5.71
C LYS A 172 -9.17 18.76 4.44
N ASN A 173 -8.02 18.38 3.88
CA ASN A 173 -7.32 19.21 2.91
C ASN A 173 -7.21 18.63 1.51
N ILE A 174 -7.32 17.30 1.32
CA ILE A 174 -7.27 16.73 -0.03
C ILE A 174 -8.63 16.97 -0.71
N PRO A 175 -8.68 17.69 -1.85
CA PRO A 175 -9.91 17.90 -2.59
C PRO A 175 -10.54 16.58 -3.01
N ARG A 176 -11.87 16.50 -2.95
CA ARG A 176 -12.63 15.29 -3.33
C ARG A 176 -12.95 15.23 -4.82
N ASP A 177 -12.28 16.06 -5.61
CA ASP A 177 -12.36 16.00 -7.05
C ASP A 177 -11.60 14.76 -7.54
N LYS A 178 -12.36 13.81 -8.10
CA LYS A 178 -11.87 12.56 -8.68
C LYS A 178 -11.65 12.68 -10.20
N THR A 179 -11.46 13.89 -10.70
CA THR A 179 -11.09 14.10 -12.10
C THR A 179 -9.76 13.37 -12.39
N TYR A 180 -9.76 12.55 -13.44
CA TYR A 180 -8.58 11.76 -13.84
C TYR A 180 -7.56 12.60 -14.62
N CYS A 181 -8.04 13.39 -15.59
CA CYS A 181 -7.24 14.36 -16.33
C CYS A 181 -7.96 15.71 -16.42
N ASP A 182 -7.20 16.80 -16.43
CA ASP A 182 -7.75 18.13 -16.69
C ASP A 182 -8.18 18.28 -18.16
N VAL A 183 -8.72 19.45 -18.48
CA VAL A 183 -9.17 19.82 -19.84
C VAL A 183 -8.05 19.80 -20.89
N THR A 184 -6.78 19.70 -20.48
CA THR A 184 -5.63 19.57 -21.38
C THR A 184 -5.17 18.12 -21.55
N GLY A 185 -5.80 17.18 -20.85
CA GLY A 185 -5.42 15.77 -20.82
C GLY A 185 -4.27 15.46 -19.86
N ALA A 186 -3.83 16.44 -19.06
CA ALA A 186 -2.82 16.21 -18.04
C ALA A 186 -3.44 15.53 -16.82
N MET A 187 -2.80 14.47 -16.33
CA MET A 187 -3.28 13.74 -15.15
C MET A 187 -3.38 14.68 -13.95
N THR A 188 -4.55 14.75 -13.34
CA THR A 188 -4.87 15.65 -12.21
C THR A 188 -4.62 15.04 -10.85
N GLY A 189 -3.96 13.87 -10.81
CA GLY A 189 -3.57 13.16 -9.59
C GLY A 189 -3.66 11.64 -9.75
N GLU A 190 -3.20 10.91 -8.74
CA GLU A 190 -3.35 9.46 -8.63
C GLU A 190 -4.35 9.13 -7.50
N TRP A 191 -5.53 9.76 -7.52
CA TRP A 191 -6.47 9.63 -6.40
C TRP A 191 -7.00 8.19 -6.24
N TYR A 192 -7.03 7.44 -7.33
CA TYR A 192 -7.53 6.06 -7.41
C TYR A 192 -6.64 5.06 -6.66
N THR A 193 -5.44 5.44 -6.22
CA THR A 193 -4.58 4.55 -5.41
C THR A 193 -4.76 4.75 -3.90
N LEU A 194 -5.40 5.85 -3.45
CA LEU A 194 -5.50 6.18 -2.02
C LEU A 194 -6.23 5.12 -1.20
N SER A 195 -7.29 4.52 -1.76
CA SER A 195 -8.11 3.51 -1.09
C SER A 195 -7.27 2.30 -0.67
N GLU A 196 -6.31 1.86 -1.50
CA GLU A 196 -5.51 0.67 -1.24
C GLU A 196 -4.72 0.79 0.07
N ASN A 197 -3.92 1.85 0.24
CA ASN A 197 -3.08 1.98 1.44
C ASN A 197 -3.90 2.30 2.69
N LEU A 198 -5.06 2.94 2.55
CA LEU A 198 -6.02 3.12 3.63
C LEU A 198 -6.67 1.80 4.07
N TYR A 199 -7.05 0.94 3.13
CA TYR A 199 -7.55 -0.40 3.45
C TYR A 199 -6.47 -1.27 4.10
N ARG A 200 -5.22 -1.18 3.64
CA ARG A 200 -4.09 -1.85 4.30
C ARG A 200 -3.90 -1.37 5.73
N ALA A 201 -3.98 -0.06 5.97
CA ALA A 201 -3.92 0.51 7.32
C ALA A 201 -5.06 0.00 8.21
N TYR A 202 -6.29 -0.06 7.68
CA TYR A 202 -7.43 -0.68 8.37
C TYR A 202 -7.15 -2.13 8.72
N LEU A 203 -6.73 -2.96 7.77
CA LEU A 203 -6.45 -4.38 7.99
C LEU A 203 -5.36 -4.60 9.05
N PHE A 204 -4.35 -3.74 9.11
CA PHE A 204 -3.26 -3.86 10.07
C PHE A 204 -3.61 -3.34 11.47
N THR A 205 -4.46 -2.32 11.57
CA THR A 205 -4.73 -1.62 12.85
C THR A 205 -6.10 -1.96 13.45
N GLY A 206 -7.06 -2.40 12.65
CA GLY A 206 -8.47 -2.53 13.01
C GLY A 206 -9.21 -1.18 13.16
N ASP A 207 -8.58 -0.06 12.81
CA ASP A 207 -9.17 1.27 12.99
C ASP A 207 -10.10 1.62 11.81
N GLU A 208 -11.40 1.59 12.07
CA GLU A 208 -12.47 1.85 11.10
C GLU A 208 -12.39 3.24 10.45
N ARG A 209 -11.63 4.18 11.02
CA ARG A 209 -11.41 5.48 10.38
C ARG A 209 -10.72 5.35 9.03
N TYR A 210 -9.68 4.51 8.93
CA TYR A 210 -8.97 4.32 7.67
C TYR A 210 -9.88 3.70 6.62
N ARG A 211 -10.72 2.73 7.02
CA ARG A 211 -11.72 2.12 6.15
C ARG A 211 -12.70 3.16 5.60
N ARG A 212 -13.33 3.96 6.47
CA ARG A 212 -14.27 5.00 6.05
C ARG A 212 -13.64 6.03 5.12
N PHE A 213 -12.37 6.36 5.33
CA PHE A 213 -11.66 7.27 4.43
C PHE A 213 -11.26 6.59 3.12
N ALA A 214 -10.96 5.28 3.13
CA ALA A 214 -10.70 4.48 1.93
C ALA A 214 -11.91 4.45 1.00
N GLU A 215 -13.11 4.23 1.56
CA GLU A 215 -14.40 4.20 0.85
C GLU A 215 -14.63 5.50 0.03
N VAL A 216 -14.11 6.65 0.50
CA VAL A 216 -14.22 7.90 -0.26
C VAL A 216 -13.43 7.86 -1.57
N TRP A 217 -12.37 7.07 -1.64
CA TRP A 217 -11.45 6.98 -2.79
C TRP A 217 -11.65 5.74 -3.65
N GLU A 218 -12.72 4.98 -3.41
CA GLU A 218 -13.09 3.88 -4.29
C GLU A 218 -13.39 4.39 -5.71
N TYR A 219 -13.04 3.55 -6.68
CA TYR A 219 -13.23 3.82 -8.10
C TYR A 219 -14.22 2.79 -8.66
N ASP A 220 -15.40 2.74 -8.05
CA ASP A 220 -16.41 1.73 -8.35
C ASP A 220 -16.83 1.79 -9.80
N GLU A 221 -16.92 2.97 -10.41
CA GLU A 221 -17.28 3.11 -11.82
C GLU A 221 -16.32 2.33 -12.73
N TYR A 222 -15.00 2.46 -12.49
CA TYR A 222 -14.00 1.70 -13.24
C TYR A 222 -14.11 0.19 -12.99
N TRP A 223 -14.27 -0.22 -11.74
CA TRP A 223 -14.32 -1.64 -11.39
C TRP A 223 -15.62 -2.33 -11.81
N ASP A 224 -16.75 -1.62 -11.80
CA ASP A 224 -18.05 -2.08 -12.28
C ASP A 224 -18.00 -2.31 -13.79
N GLU A 225 -17.36 -1.43 -14.55
CA GLU A 225 -17.14 -1.63 -15.99
C GLU A 225 -16.27 -2.85 -16.27
N VAL A 226 -15.15 -2.99 -15.56
CA VAL A 226 -14.29 -4.19 -15.63
C VAL A 226 -15.09 -5.46 -15.29
N ALA A 227 -15.92 -5.42 -14.24
CA ALA A 227 -16.73 -6.55 -13.81
C ALA A 227 -17.86 -6.90 -14.80
N SER A 228 -18.39 -5.89 -15.50
CA SER A 228 -19.40 -6.07 -16.54
C SER A 228 -18.87 -6.75 -17.81
N GLY A 229 -17.54 -6.67 -18.02
CA GLY A 229 -16.89 -7.17 -19.23
C GLY A 229 -17.01 -6.25 -20.45
N ASP A 230 -17.57 -5.05 -20.29
CA ASP A 230 -17.61 -4.02 -21.34
C ASP A 230 -16.32 -3.19 -21.33
N TRP A 231 -15.28 -3.71 -21.99
CA TRP A 231 -13.97 -3.04 -22.05
C TRP A 231 -13.95 -1.76 -22.90
N ASN A 232 -15.02 -1.46 -23.65
CA ASN A 232 -15.06 -0.29 -24.52
C ASN A 232 -15.45 0.99 -23.77
N SER A 233 -16.16 0.89 -22.65
CA SER A 233 -16.56 2.04 -21.83
C SER A 233 -15.41 2.62 -21.02
N ILE A 234 -14.41 1.80 -20.68
CA ILE A 234 -13.28 2.19 -19.81
C ILE A 234 -12.42 3.32 -20.41
N TYR A 235 -12.46 3.46 -21.74
CA TYR A 235 -11.65 4.43 -22.49
C TYR A 235 -12.47 5.56 -23.15
N SER A 236 -13.79 5.59 -22.94
CA SER A 236 -14.70 6.58 -23.54
C SER A 236 -15.04 7.71 -22.57
#